data_AF-A0A2E9PS16-F1
#
_entry.id   AF-A0A2E9PS16-F1
#
_cell.length_a   1.000
_cell.length_b   1.000
_cell.length_c   1.000
_cell.angle_alpha   90.00
_cell.angle_beta   90.00
_cell.angle_gamma   90.00
#
_symmetry.space_group_name_H-M   'P 1'
#
loop_
_entity.id
_entity.type
_entity.pdbx_description
1 polymer ?
#
loop_
_entity_poly.entity_id
_entity_poly.type
_entity_poly.pdbx_seq_one_letter_code
_entity_poly.pdbx_strand_id
1 'polypeptide(L)'
;MARPDSTPPPARNAAGQWPTHGWLGLGLIAVFWPLNWALTGLRTHWGFFPLWLGFCLTVDAATLRRTGDSLLTRDRRAYFSLFFYSAPAWWLFEAINWRTQNWHYLGREFFSDWEYFLFASLSFSTVMPAVFGAAELVASLRPVRSMHAGPVLRVSRGRLLAMFGGGWLLLGLLLIWPRFFFPAVWLAVFFVLTPANAWLRNRTLWNDTARGDWRPLVSLALGCLLCGFFWEMWNFFSYPKWVYHIPFFDFLRVFE
;
A
#
# COMPACT_ATOMS: atom_id res chain seq x y z
N MET A 1 0.53 9.84 35.60
CA MET A 1 0.32 11.20 35.07
C MET A 1 1.14 11.35 33.81
N ALA A 2 0.53 11.27 32.62
CA ALA A 2 1.21 11.48 31.34
C ALA A 2 0.55 12.69 30.65
N ARG A 3 1.36 13.65 30.23
CA ARG A 3 0.93 14.93 29.66
C ARG A 3 0.10 14.72 28.39
N PRO A 4 -1.09 15.32 28.27
CA PRO A 4 -1.86 15.36 27.04
C PRO A 4 -1.48 16.63 26.29
N ASP A 5 -0.36 16.61 25.56
CA ASP A 5 -0.04 17.63 24.56
C ASP A 5 1.16 17.14 23.74
N SER A 6 0.89 16.30 22.75
CA SER A 6 1.78 16.18 21.60
C SER A 6 1.02 16.69 20.39
N THR A 7 0.79 18.01 20.36
CA THR A 7 0.67 18.71 19.10
C THR A 7 1.86 18.25 18.24
N PRO A 8 1.63 17.65 17.06
CA PRO A 8 2.74 17.28 16.20
C PRO A 8 3.55 18.55 15.95
N PRO A 9 4.89 18.48 16.06
CA PRO A 9 5.73 19.66 15.87
C PRO A 9 5.33 20.33 14.56
N PRO A 10 5.22 21.67 14.52
CA PRO A 10 4.90 22.36 13.29
C PRO A 10 5.91 21.90 12.24
N ALA A 11 5.44 21.45 11.08
CA ALA A 11 6.37 21.08 10.03
C ALA A 11 7.24 22.31 9.79
N ARG A 12 8.53 22.19 10.10
CA ARG A 12 9.50 23.19 9.70
C ARG A 12 9.34 23.25 8.19
N ASN A 13 9.06 24.43 7.65
CA ASN A 13 9.24 24.67 6.22
C ASN A 13 10.75 24.55 5.96
N ALA A 14 11.26 23.32 5.97
CA ALA A 14 12.62 23.04 5.60
C ALA A 14 12.62 23.17 4.08
N ALA A 15 12.86 24.39 3.60
CA ALA A 15 13.33 24.64 2.25
C ALA A 15 14.76 24.08 2.08
N GLY A 16 15.01 22.87 2.58
CA GLY A 16 16.25 22.14 2.45
C GLY A 16 16.42 21.65 1.02
N GLN A 17 17.67 21.38 0.67
CA GLN A 17 18.03 20.78 -0.62
C GLN A 17 17.34 19.42 -0.79
N TRP A 18 17.09 19.04 -2.05
CA TRP A 18 16.50 17.75 -2.36
C TRP A 18 17.44 16.62 -1.90
N PRO A 19 16.96 15.64 -1.10
CA PRO A 19 17.79 14.54 -0.64
C PRO A 19 18.40 13.72 -1.78
N THR A 20 19.62 13.22 -1.59
CA THR A 20 20.37 12.48 -2.62
C THR A 20 19.65 11.20 -3.07
N HIS A 21 19.03 10.46 -2.16
CA HIS A 21 18.21 9.28 -2.52
C HIS A 21 16.99 9.66 -3.34
N GLY A 22 16.45 10.87 -3.17
CA GLY A 22 15.37 11.38 -4.00
C GLY A 22 15.80 11.58 -5.46
N TRP A 23 17.05 12.02 -5.72
CA TRP A 23 17.57 12.11 -7.09
C TRP A 23 17.72 10.74 -7.73
N LEU A 24 18.20 9.75 -6.98
CA LEU A 24 18.20 8.36 -7.42
C LEU A 24 16.79 7.88 -7.74
N GLY A 25 15.82 8.20 -6.87
CA GLY A 25 14.41 7.86 -7.07
C GLY A 25 13.83 8.42 -8.37
N LEU A 26 14.05 9.73 -8.61
CA LEU A 26 13.63 10.39 -9.84
C LEU A 26 14.32 9.82 -11.07
N GLY A 27 15.61 9.51 -10.98
CA GLY A 27 16.37 8.87 -12.06
C GLY A 27 15.82 7.50 -12.42
N LEU A 28 15.48 6.67 -11.42
CA LEU A 28 14.82 5.38 -11.64
C LEU A 28 13.47 5.56 -12.33
N ILE A 29 12.62 6.49 -11.88
CA ILE A 29 11.33 6.75 -12.55
C ILE A 29 11.56 7.22 -13.99
N ALA A 30 12.46 8.19 -14.20
CA ALA A 30 12.71 8.79 -15.50
C ALA A 30 13.26 7.79 -16.54
N VAL A 31 13.96 6.76 -16.09
CA VAL A 31 14.49 5.70 -16.97
C VAL A 31 13.45 4.59 -17.15
N PHE A 32 12.94 4.03 -16.05
CA PHE A 32 12.15 2.80 -16.10
C PHE A 32 10.71 3.03 -16.52
N TRP A 33 10.12 4.22 -16.31
CA TRP A 33 8.79 4.50 -16.83
C TRP A 33 8.77 4.53 -18.37
N PRO A 34 9.59 5.34 -19.07
CA PRO A 34 9.63 5.30 -20.54
C PRO A 34 9.98 3.92 -21.09
N LEU A 35 10.92 3.21 -20.47
CA LEU A 35 11.27 1.85 -20.90
C LEU A 35 10.08 0.89 -20.74
N ASN A 36 9.35 0.96 -19.63
CA ASN A 36 8.18 0.12 -19.38
C ASN A 36 7.03 0.37 -20.37
N TRP A 37 6.93 1.57 -20.95
CA TRP A 37 5.89 1.90 -21.93
C TRP A 37 6.34 1.77 -23.40
N ALA A 38 7.63 1.96 -23.69
CA ALA A 38 8.14 1.95 -25.06
C ALA A 38 8.66 0.59 -25.51
N LEU A 39 9.12 -0.26 -24.59
CA LEU A 39 9.61 -1.59 -24.93
C LEU A 39 8.44 -2.56 -25.16
N THR A 40 8.52 -3.31 -26.26
CA THR A 40 7.56 -4.36 -26.59
C THR A 40 8.00 -5.72 -26.04
N GLY A 41 7.05 -6.63 -25.88
CA GLY A 41 7.29 -7.99 -25.40
C GLY A 41 7.53 -8.06 -23.89
N LEU A 42 7.99 -9.22 -23.42
CA LEU A 42 8.00 -9.58 -21.99
C LEU A 42 8.92 -8.73 -21.13
N ARG A 43 9.75 -7.86 -21.70
CA ARG A 43 10.87 -7.19 -21.02
C ARG A 43 10.42 -6.15 -20.00
N THR A 44 9.15 -5.82 -19.86
CA THR A 44 8.73 -4.83 -18.87
C THR A 44 8.67 -5.41 -17.44
N HIS A 45 8.70 -6.74 -17.27
CA HIS A 45 8.61 -7.38 -15.95
C HIS A 45 9.72 -6.96 -14.97
N TRP A 46 10.96 -6.78 -15.45
CA TRP A 46 12.07 -6.31 -14.60
C TRP A 46 12.05 -4.79 -14.39
N GLY A 47 11.28 -4.04 -15.17
CA GLY A 47 11.18 -2.58 -15.06
C GLY A 47 10.27 -2.12 -13.93
N PHE A 48 9.36 -2.98 -13.47
CA PHE A 48 8.36 -2.61 -12.47
C PHE A 48 8.96 -2.40 -11.08
N PHE A 49 9.84 -3.31 -10.62
CA PHE A 49 10.54 -3.17 -9.33
C PHE A 49 11.36 -1.86 -9.21
N PRO A 50 12.31 -1.55 -10.13
CA PRO A 50 13.10 -0.33 -10.03
C PRO A 50 12.25 0.94 -10.18
N LEU A 51 11.16 0.89 -10.95
CA LEU A 51 10.21 2.00 -11.05
C LEU A 51 9.54 2.29 -9.70
N TRP A 52 9.02 1.27 -9.02
CA TRP A 52 8.42 1.42 -7.69
C TRP A 52 9.43 1.72 -6.59
N LEU A 53 10.65 1.19 -6.68
CA LEU A 53 11.74 1.61 -5.81
C LEU A 53 12.00 3.12 -6.00
N GLY A 54 11.99 3.58 -7.25
CA GLY A 54 12.08 4.99 -7.61
C GLY A 54 10.98 5.83 -6.96
N PHE A 55 9.73 5.35 -6.99
CA PHE A 55 8.61 5.96 -6.28
C PHE A 55 8.85 6.05 -4.77
N CYS A 56 9.23 4.93 -4.14
CA CYS A 56 9.46 4.87 -2.69
C CYS A 56 10.52 5.87 -2.24
N LEU A 57 11.65 5.96 -2.97
CA LEU A 57 12.74 6.90 -2.67
C LEU A 57 12.33 8.36 -2.91
N THR A 58 11.59 8.63 -3.98
CA THR A 58 11.11 9.98 -4.32
C THR A 58 10.13 10.49 -3.28
N VAL A 59 9.18 9.65 -2.87
CA VAL A 59 8.17 9.98 -1.85
C VAL A 59 8.80 10.15 -0.48
N ASP A 60 9.74 9.27 -0.09
CA ASP A 60 10.49 9.44 1.16
C ASP A 60 11.27 10.76 1.18
N ALA A 61 11.96 11.10 0.09
CA ALA A 61 12.70 12.36 -0.05
C ALA A 61 11.77 13.59 -0.01
N ALA A 62 10.60 13.51 -0.64
CA ALA A 62 9.58 14.56 -0.58
C ALA A 62 9.08 14.76 0.85
N THR A 63 8.82 13.69 1.59
CA THR A 63 8.43 13.73 3.01
C THR A 63 9.55 14.35 3.84
N LEU A 64 10.79 13.85 3.71
CA LEU A 64 11.96 14.36 4.43
C LEU A 64 12.14 15.87 4.23
N ARG A 65 12.00 16.35 2.99
CA ARG A 65 12.09 17.78 2.70
C ARG A 65 10.97 18.58 3.35
N ARG A 66 9.76 18.03 3.46
CA ARG A 66 8.58 18.74 3.99
C ARG A 66 8.52 18.76 5.51
N THR A 67 8.98 17.72 6.17
CA THR A 67 8.82 17.52 7.62
C THR A 67 10.14 17.57 8.38
N GLY A 68 11.27 17.38 7.69
CA GLY A 68 12.59 17.17 8.29
C GLY A 68 12.81 15.74 8.79
N ASP A 69 11.89 14.81 8.51
CA ASP A 69 11.92 13.42 8.97
C ASP A 69 11.22 12.50 7.94
N SER A 70 11.66 11.25 7.80
CA SER A 70 11.06 10.28 6.87
C SER A 70 11.26 8.84 7.35
N LEU A 71 10.52 7.88 6.80
CA LEU A 71 10.66 6.47 7.19
C LEU A 71 12.12 5.99 7.05
N LEU A 72 12.77 6.30 5.93
CA LEU A 72 14.14 5.88 5.67
C LEU A 72 15.13 6.53 6.64
N THR A 73 14.96 7.81 6.95
CA THR A 73 15.92 8.53 7.83
C THR A 73 15.67 8.29 9.31
N ARG A 74 14.42 8.08 9.71
CA ARG A 74 13.99 7.80 11.08
C ARG A 74 14.49 6.44 11.56
N ASP A 75 14.25 5.39 10.78
CA ASP A 75 14.71 4.04 11.08
C ASP A 75 14.88 3.22 9.79
N ARG A 76 16.12 3.15 9.32
CA ARG A 76 16.49 2.40 8.11
C ARG A 76 16.13 0.92 8.22
N ARG A 77 16.28 0.31 9.39
CA ARG A 77 16.00 -1.13 9.57
C ARG A 77 14.51 -1.38 9.48
N ALA A 78 13.70 -0.55 10.13
CA ALA A 78 12.25 -0.61 10.00
C ALA A 78 11.81 -0.37 8.55
N TYR A 79 12.36 0.64 7.87
CA TYR A 79 12.05 0.90 6.46
C TYR A 79 12.39 -0.28 5.54
N PHE A 80 13.59 -0.86 5.64
CA PHE A 80 13.95 -2.03 4.83
C PHE A 80 13.12 -3.28 5.17
N SER A 81 12.70 -3.42 6.44
CA SER A 81 11.80 -4.52 6.82
C SER A 81 10.44 -4.43 6.13
N LEU A 82 9.97 -3.23 5.75
CA LEU A 82 8.74 -3.09 4.96
C LEU A 82 8.86 -3.84 3.63
N PHE A 83 10.01 -3.77 2.96
CA PHE A 83 10.23 -4.50 1.71
C PHE A 83 10.16 -6.02 1.93
N PHE A 84 10.79 -6.49 3.01
CA PHE A 84 10.81 -7.90 3.36
C PHE A 84 9.41 -8.45 3.70
N TYR A 85 8.62 -7.73 4.49
CA TYR A 85 7.28 -8.17 4.88
C TYR A 85 6.22 -7.95 3.79
N SER A 86 6.46 -7.05 2.84
CA SER A 86 5.52 -6.74 1.77
C SER A 86 5.30 -7.91 0.83
N ALA A 87 6.38 -8.60 0.42
CA ALA A 87 6.28 -9.74 -0.48
C ALA A 87 5.40 -10.90 0.08
N PRO A 88 5.64 -11.45 1.29
CA PRO A 88 4.80 -12.50 1.84
C PRO A 88 3.36 -12.03 2.12
N ALA A 89 3.18 -10.76 2.49
CA ALA A 89 1.84 -10.20 2.65
C ALA A 89 1.07 -10.16 1.32
N TRP A 90 1.72 -9.85 0.20
CA TRP A 90 1.08 -9.90 -1.11
C TRP A 90 0.83 -11.34 -1.58
N TRP A 91 1.77 -12.26 -1.32
CA TRP A 91 1.57 -13.68 -1.62
C TRP A 91 0.36 -14.29 -0.91
N LEU A 92 -0.05 -13.77 0.26
CA LEU A 92 -1.32 -14.13 0.88
C LEU A 92 -2.51 -13.77 -0.03
N PHE A 93 -2.50 -12.58 -0.62
CA PHE A 93 -3.55 -12.15 -1.55
C PHE A 93 -3.50 -12.96 -2.85
N GLU A 94 -2.31 -13.30 -3.37
CA GLU A 94 -2.16 -14.22 -4.51
C GLU A 94 -2.71 -15.61 -4.22
N ALA A 95 -2.46 -16.16 -3.01
CA ALA A 95 -3.00 -17.45 -2.61
C ALA A 95 -4.54 -17.45 -2.56
N ILE A 96 -5.13 -16.36 -2.09
CA ILE A 96 -6.58 -16.17 -2.14
C ILE A 96 -7.05 -16.00 -3.60
N ASN A 97 -6.33 -15.19 -4.39
CA ASN A 97 -6.63 -14.93 -5.78
C ASN A 97 -6.58 -16.19 -6.65
N TRP A 98 -5.75 -17.18 -6.31
CA TRP A 98 -5.76 -18.47 -7.00
C TRP A 98 -7.14 -19.14 -6.97
N ARG A 99 -7.91 -18.94 -5.88
CA ARG A 99 -9.28 -19.45 -5.79
C ARG A 99 -10.31 -18.51 -6.40
N THR A 100 -10.13 -17.19 -6.25
CA THR A 100 -11.15 -16.21 -6.63
C THR A 100 -11.04 -15.72 -8.06
N GLN A 101 -9.83 -15.76 -8.64
CA GLN A 101 -9.53 -15.33 -10.01
C GLN A 101 -9.98 -13.88 -10.26
N ASN A 102 -9.66 -12.98 -9.33
CA ASN A 102 -10.03 -11.56 -9.38
C ASN A 102 -9.14 -10.79 -10.36
N TRP A 103 -7.88 -11.18 -10.46
CA TRP A 103 -6.94 -10.64 -11.42
C TRP A 103 -6.08 -11.76 -12.02
N HIS A 104 -5.67 -11.57 -13.27
CA HIS A 104 -4.78 -12.48 -13.97
C HIS A 104 -3.63 -11.71 -14.61
N TYR A 105 -2.45 -12.32 -14.61
CA TYR A 105 -1.26 -11.77 -15.24
C TYR A 105 -1.15 -12.26 -16.68
N LEU A 106 -1.37 -11.37 -17.65
CA LEU A 106 -1.14 -11.65 -19.06
C LEU A 106 0.37 -11.71 -19.32
N GLY A 107 0.83 -12.77 -19.98
CA GLY A 107 2.25 -12.99 -20.25
C GLY A 107 2.98 -13.80 -19.16
N ARG A 108 2.25 -14.28 -18.14
CA ARG A 108 2.78 -15.18 -17.09
C ARG A 108 3.26 -16.51 -17.66
N GLU A 109 2.60 -17.00 -18.70
CA GLU A 109 2.81 -18.27 -19.40
C GLU A 109 4.19 -18.37 -20.06
N PHE A 110 4.90 -17.24 -20.23
CA PHE A 110 6.24 -17.20 -20.79
C PHE A 110 7.37 -17.31 -19.75
N PHE A 111 7.02 -17.45 -18.47
CA PHE A 111 7.99 -17.61 -17.38
C PHE A 111 7.83 -18.97 -16.71
N SER A 112 8.93 -19.54 -16.25
CA SER A 112 8.86 -20.67 -15.30
C SER A 112 8.25 -20.23 -13.97
N ASP A 113 7.82 -21.21 -13.16
CA ASP A 113 7.28 -20.95 -11.82
C ASP A 113 8.27 -20.24 -10.91
N TRP A 114 9.56 -20.60 -11.02
CA TRP A 114 10.62 -19.96 -10.26
C TRP A 114 10.89 -18.54 -10.70
N GLU A 115 10.99 -18.28 -12.01
CA GLU A 115 11.23 -16.93 -12.52
C GLU A 115 10.10 -15.98 -12.12
N TYR A 116 8.84 -16.40 -12.31
CA TYR A 116 7.72 -15.60 -11.87
C TYR A 116 7.72 -15.37 -10.38
N PHE A 117 7.95 -16.42 -9.57
CA PHE A 117 7.98 -16.27 -8.12
C PHE A 117 9.01 -15.21 -7.70
N LEU A 118 10.21 -15.22 -8.29
CA LEU A 118 11.27 -14.26 -7.99
C LEU A 118 10.92 -12.84 -8.45
N PHE A 119 10.51 -12.65 -9.71
CA PHE A 119 10.19 -11.33 -10.25
C PHE A 119 8.93 -10.72 -9.61
N ALA A 120 7.90 -11.54 -9.37
CA ALA A 120 6.70 -11.13 -8.65
C ALA A 120 7.05 -10.78 -7.21
N SER A 121 7.86 -11.57 -6.50
CA SER A 121 8.29 -11.25 -5.12
C SER A 121 9.04 -9.93 -5.04
N LEU A 122 9.91 -9.63 -6.02
CA LEU A 122 10.58 -8.33 -6.09
C LEU A 122 9.56 -7.20 -6.24
N SER A 123 8.64 -7.30 -7.21
CA SER A 123 7.58 -6.30 -7.39
C SER A 123 6.67 -6.17 -6.16
N PHE A 124 6.29 -7.28 -5.52
CA PHE A 124 5.46 -7.29 -4.33
C PHE A 124 6.18 -6.69 -3.11
N SER A 125 7.51 -6.75 -3.07
CA SER A 125 8.29 -6.13 -1.99
C SER A 125 8.10 -4.62 -1.91
N THR A 126 7.66 -3.94 -2.97
CA THR A 126 7.56 -2.47 -2.96
C THR A 126 6.21 -1.94 -2.48
N VAL A 127 5.20 -2.80 -2.29
CA VAL A 127 3.82 -2.36 -1.97
C VAL A 127 3.74 -1.66 -0.61
N MET A 128 4.16 -2.30 0.48
CA MET A 128 4.14 -1.67 1.81
C MET A 128 4.98 -0.39 1.90
N PRO A 129 6.26 -0.35 1.46
CA PRO A 129 7.05 0.87 1.55
C PRO A 129 6.45 2.01 0.69
N ALA A 130 5.85 1.70 -0.47
CA ALA A 130 5.15 2.70 -1.27
C ALA A 130 3.93 3.25 -0.54
N VAL A 131 3.06 2.38 0.00
CA VAL A 131 1.83 2.78 0.69
C VAL A 131 2.14 3.58 1.96
N PHE A 132 3.04 3.11 2.82
CA PHE A 132 3.39 3.83 4.04
C PHE A 132 4.15 5.13 3.75
N GLY A 133 5.03 5.15 2.75
CA GLY A 133 5.69 6.37 2.30
C GLY A 133 4.69 7.40 1.78
N ALA A 134 3.76 6.97 0.92
CA ALA A 134 2.71 7.82 0.38
C ALA A 134 1.78 8.35 1.49
N ALA A 135 1.41 7.51 2.44
CA ALA A 135 0.62 7.91 3.60
C ALA A 135 1.35 8.97 4.44
N GLU A 136 2.65 8.82 4.68
CA GLU A 136 3.43 9.81 5.44
C GLU A 136 3.55 11.14 4.67
N LEU A 137 3.75 11.09 3.36
CA LEU A 137 3.74 12.29 2.51
C LEU A 137 2.38 13.00 2.58
N VAL A 138 1.28 12.26 2.43
CA VAL A 138 -0.08 12.79 2.51
C VAL A 138 -0.36 13.40 3.89
N ALA A 139 0.07 12.75 4.97
CA ALA A 139 -0.06 13.29 6.33
C ALA A 139 0.63 14.65 6.51
N SER A 140 1.69 14.92 5.74
CA SER A 140 2.40 16.21 5.73
C SER A 140 1.69 17.32 4.95
N LEU A 141 0.65 17.00 4.15
CA LEU A 141 -0.08 17.97 3.36
C LEU A 141 -1.03 18.78 4.23
N ARG A 142 -1.19 20.08 3.92
CA ARG A 142 -2.02 20.98 4.72
C ARG A 142 -3.44 20.46 4.97
N PRO A 143 -4.20 19.96 3.97
CA PRO A 143 -5.58 19.51 4.18
C PRO A 143 -5.71 18.43 5.25
N VAL A 144 -4.76 17.49 5.30
CA VAL A 144 -4.76 16.39 6.26
C VAL A 144 -4.19 16.82 7.60
N ARG A 145 -3.08 17.56 7.59
CA ARG A 145 -2.44 18.04 8.81
C ARG A 145 -3.34 18.97 9.64
N SER A 146 -4.15 19.80 8.97
CA SER A 146 -5.08 20.74 9.60
C SER A 146 -6.47 20.14 9.88
N MET A 147 -6.65 18.82 9.75
CA MET A 147 -7.90 18.19 10.14
C MET A 147 -8.16 18.40 11.64
N HIS A 148 -9.38 18.82 11.95
CA HIS A 148 -9.85 18.87 13.33
C HIS A 148 -10.07 17.46 13.88
N ALA A 149 -10.15 17.36 15.21
CA ALA A 149 -10.51 16.10 15.86
C ALA A 149 -11.88 15.63 15.37
N GLY A 150 -11.95 14.38 14.94
CA GLY A 150 -13.20 13.73 14.55
C GLY A 150 -13.87 13.04 15.73
N PRO A 151 -14.96 12.28 15.48
CA PRO A 151 -15.67 11.56 16.52
C PRO A 151 -14.75 10.54 17.22
N VAL A 152 -14.89 10.41 18.54
CA VAL A 152 -14.13 9.44 19.34
C VAL A 152 -14.72 8.05 19.15
N LEU A 153 -14.01 7.20 18.41
CA LEU A 153 -14.42 5.83 18.15
C LEU A 153 -13.57 4.86 18.97
N ARG A 154 -14.16 4.33 20.05
CA ARG A 154 -13.56 3.27 20.86
C ARG A 154 -14.14 1.92 20.45
N VAL A 155 -13.26 0.99 20.07
CA VAL A 155 -13.67 -0.37 19.71
C VAL A 155 -13.66 -1.23 20.97
N SER A 156 -14.82 -1.76 21.34
CA SER A 156 -14.96 -2.68 22.48
C SER A 156 -14.43 -4.07 22.15
N ARG A 157 -14.14 -4.88 23.18
CA ARG A 157 -13.75 -6.29 22.99
C ARG A 157 -14.79 -7.07 22.17
N GLY A 158 -16.09 -6.84 22.42
CA GLY A 158 -17.16 -7.48 21.66
C GLY A 158 -17.14 -7.12 20.18
N ARG A 159 -16.84 -5.86 19.83
CA ARG A 159 -16.66 -5.43 18.43
C ARG A 159 -15.43 -6.06 17.79
N LEU A 160 -14.31 -6.18 18.51
CA LEU A 160 -13.12 -6.87 17.99
C LEU A 160 -13.40 -8.35 17.70
N LEU A 161 -14.12 -9.04 18.59
CA LEU A 161 -14.55 -10.43 18.37
C LEU A 161 -15.50 -10.54 17.17
N ALA A 162 -16.48 -9.64 17.07
CA ALA A 162 -17.40 -9.61 15.94
C ALA A 162 -16.67 -9.34 14.61
N MET A 163 -15.70 -8.43 14.59
CA MET A 163 -14.84 -8.21 13.42
C MET A 163 -14.06 -9.46 13.08
N PHE A 164 -13.41 -10.11 14.06
CA PHE A 164 -12.60 -11.30 13.81
C PHE A 164 -13.45 -12.46 13.25
N GLY A 165 -14.59 -12.75 13.87
CA GLY A 165 -15.53 -13.75 13.37
C GLY A 165 -16.11 -13.40 12.00
N GLY A 166 -16.46 -12.12 11.79
CA GLY A 166 -16.91 -11.61 10.50
C GLY A 166 -15.86 -11.71 9.41
N GLY A 167 -14.58 -11.49 9.74
CA GLY A 167 -13.46 -11.65 8.81
C GLY A 167 -13.29 -13.09 8.34
N TRP A 168 -13.35 -14.07 9.25
CA TRP A 168 -13.33 -15.48 8.89
C TRP A 168 -14.56 -15.93 8.11
N LEU A 169 -15.75 -15.42 8.48
CA LEU A 169 -16.98 -15.67 7.73
C LEU A 169 -16.85 -15.13 6.30
N LEU A 170 -16.40 -13.88 6.13
CA LEU A 170 -16.20 -13.28 4.81
C LEU A 170 -15.16 -14.05 3.99
N LEU A 171 -14.06 -14.48 4.62
CA LEU A 171 -13.06 -15.32 3.95
C LEU A 171 -13.67 -16.65 3.49
N GLY A 172 -14.45 -17.32 4.34
CA GLY A 172 -15.15 -18.55 3.98
C GLY A 172 -16.14 -18.35 2.83
N LEU A 173 -16.97 -17.30 2.90
CA LEU A 173 -17.92 -16.95 1.83
C LEU A 173 -17.22 -16.63 0.52
N LEU A 174 -16.08 -15.94 0.57
CA LEU A 174 -15.24 -15.64 -0.59
C LEU A 174 -14.65 -16.91 -1.21
N LEU A 175 -14.24 -17.89 -0.42
CA LEU A 175 -13.70 -19.16 -0.95
C LEU A 175 -14.78 -20.11 -1.49
N ILE A 176 -16.00 -20.04 -0.95
CA ILE A 176 -17.15 -20.86 -1.41
C ILE A 176 -17.81 -20.21 -2.64
N TRP A 177 -18.08 -18.91 -2.60
CA TRP A 177 -18.80 -18.15 -3.62
C TRP A 177 -17.99 -16.91 -4.09
N PRO A 178 -16.83 -17.12 -4.73
CA PRO A 178 -15.95 -16.01 -5.13
C PRO A 178 -16.63 -15.03 -6.08
N ARG A 179 -17.51 -15.51 -6.96
CA ARG A 179 -18.23 -14.67 -7.93
C ARG A 179 -18.97 -13.48 -7.29
N PHE A 180 -19.45 -13.63 -6.05
CA PHE A 180 -20.19 -12.57 -5.35
C PHE A 180 -19.35 -11.87 -4.29
N PHE A 181 -18.48 -12.61 -3.61
CA PHE A 181 -17.74 -12.12 -2.45
C PHE A 181 -16.31 -11.69 -2.77
N PHE A 182 -15.86 -11.75 -4.03
CA PHE A 182 -14.51 -11.34 -4.41
C PHE A 182 -14.06 -9.95 -3.92
N PRO A 183 -14.91 -8.90 -3.84
CA PRO A 183 -14.47 -7.58 -3.36
C PRO A 183 -14.16 -7.59 -1.87
N ALA A 184 -14.66 -8.58 -1.13
CA ALA A 184 -14.49 -8.68 0.31
C ALA A 184 -13.09 -9.17 0.72
N VAL A 185 -12.20 -9.51 -0.22
CA VAL A 185 -10.85 -10.01 0.11
C VAL A 185 -10.08 -9.08 1.04
N TRP A 186 -10.06 -7.78 0.73
CA TRP A 186 -9.37 -6.76 1.51
C TRP A 186 -10.00 -6.61 2.90
N LEU A 187 -11.33 -6.64 2.95
CA LEU A 187 -12.08 -6.49 4.20
C LEU A 187 -11.91 -7.71 5.11
N ALA A 188 -11.93 -8.91 4.55
CA ALA A 188 -11.73 -10.17 5.27
C ALA A 188 -10.37 -10.18 5.97
N VAL A 189 -9.29 -9.89 5.22
CA VAL A 189 -7.93 -9.82 5.78
C VAL A 189 -7.82 -8.71 6.83
N PHE A 190 -8.36 -7.52 6.56
CA PHE A 190 -8.37 -6.42 7.52
C PHE A 190 -9.11 -6.78 8.82
N PHE A 191 -10.26 -7.46 8.73
CA PHE A 191 -11.07 -7.89 9.87
C PHE A 191 -10.46 -9.02 10.67
N VAL A 192 -9.62 -9.86 10.06
CA VAL A 192 -8.84 -10.88 10.79
C VAL A 192 -7.62 -10.26 11.47
N LEU A 193 -6.84 -9.47 10.74
CA LEU A 193 -5.56 -8.95 11.24
C LEU A 193 -5.70 -7.82 12.25
N THR A 194 -6.72 -6.97 12.13
CA THR A 194 -6.86 -5.80 13.02
C THR A 194 -7.16 -6.21 14.47
N PRO A 195 -8.13 -7.12 14.75
CA PRO A 195 -8.32 -7.66 16.09
C PRO A 195 -7.11 -8.42 16.62
N ALA A 196 -6.47 -9.24 15.77
CA ALA A 196 -5.26 -9.98 16.16
C ALA A 196 -4.14 -9.02 16.62
N ASN A 197 -3.89 -7.95 15.88
CA ASN A 197 -2.93 -6.91 16.28
C ASN A 197 -3.34 -6.22 17.58
N ALA A 198 -4.62 -5.90 17.76
CA ALA A 198 -5.11 -5.29 19.00
C ALA A 198 -4.91 -6.21 20.22
N TRP A 199 -5.12 -7.52 20.07
CA TRP A 199 -4.88 -8.51 21.13
C TRP A 199 -3.39 -8.70 21.44
N LEU A 200 -2.53 -8.64 20.42
CA LEU A 200 -1.08 -8.61 20.56
C LEU A 200 -0.53 -7.28 21.11
N ARG A 201 -1.42 -6.32 21.41
CA ARG A 201 -1.10 -4.97 21.91
C ARG A 201 -0.24 -4.13 20.95
N ASN A 202 -0.26 -4.48 19.66
CA ASN A 202 0.31 -3.65 18.61
C ASN A 202 -0.52 -2.39 18.42
N ARG A 203 0.09 -1.34 17.86
CA ARG A 203 -0.63 -0.12 17.47
C ARG A 203 -1.57 -0.44 16.31
N THR A 204 -2.81 0.03 16.41
CA THR A 204 -3.84 -0.08 15.37
C THR A 204 -4.43 1.30 15.08
N LEU A 205 -5.10 1.46 13.93
CA LEU A 205 -5.82 2.70 13.59
C LEU A 205 -6.88 3.07 14.64
N TRP A 206 -7.44 2.07 15.34
CA TRP A 206 -8.42 2.30 16.39
C TRP A 206 -7.84 3.00 17.62
N ASN A 207 -6.53 2.88 17.86
CA ASN A 207 -5.88 3.62 18.94
C ASN A 207 -5.90 5.13 18.68
N ASP A 208 -5.80 5.54 17.43
CA ASP A 208 -5.80 6.94 17.01
C ASP A 208 -7.24 7.49 16.97
N THR A 209 -8.19 6.76 16.38
CA THR A 209 -9.61 7.17 16.37
C THR A 209 -10.23 7.20 17.77
N ALA A 210 -9.74 6.37 18.70
CA ALA A 210 -10.14 6.42 20.12
C ALA A 210 -9.73 7.71 20.83
N ARG A 211 -8.83 8.50 20.22
CA ARG A 211 -8.42 9.84 20.67
C ARG A 211 -9.00 10.95 19.78
N GLY A 212 -9.86 10.60 18.82
CA GLY A 212 -10.41 11.54 17.83
C GLY A 212 -9.44 11.93 16.73
N ASP A 213 -8.27 11.27 16.63
CA ASP A 213 -7.30 11.54 15.56
C ASP A 213 -7.56 10.63 14.35
N TRP A 214 -8.18 11.21 13.32
CA TRP A 214 -8.51 10.51 12.07
C TRP A 214 -7.43 10.65 10.99
N ARG A 215 -6.40 11.46 11.24
CA ARG A 215 -5.35 11.74 10.27
C ARG A 215 -4.61 10.48 9.82
N PRO A 216 -4.23 9.52 10.69
CA PRO A 216 -3.56 8.30 10.24
C PRO A 216 -4.42 7.46 9.28
N LEU A 217 -5.72 7.35 9.57
CA LEU A 217 -6.66 6.59 8.73
C LEU A 217 -6.87 7.25 7.37
N VAL A 218 -7.10 8.58 7.35
CA VAL A 218 -7.26 9.33 6.10
C VAL A 218 -5.96 9.35 5.29
N SER A 219 -4.80 9.50 5.95
CA SER A 219 -3.49 9.47 5.30
C SER A 219 -3.22 8.13 4.64
N LEU A 220 -3.53 7.03 5.33
CA LEU A 220 -3.39 5.69 4.77
C LEU A 220 -4.34 5.47 3.59
N ALA A 221 -5.61 5.87 3.71
CA ALA A 221 -6.59 5.73 2.63
C ALA A 221 -6.18 6.51 1.38
N LEU A 222 -5.81 7.79 1.53
CA LEU A 222 -5.34 8.63 0.43
C LEU A 222 -3.98 8.17 -0.12
N GLY A 223 -3.09 7.64 0.72
CA GLY A 223 -1.83 7.03 0.30
C GLY A 223 -2.07 5.79 -0.56
N CYS A 224 -2.99 4.91 -0.16
CA CYS A 224 -3.43 3.76 -0.97
C CYS A 224 -4.04 4.21 -2.29
N LEU A 225 -4.87 5.26 -2.31
CA LEU A 225 -5.45 5.80 -3.55
C LEU A 225 -4.37 6.37 -4.49
N LEU A 226 -3.37 7.06 -3.95
CA LEU A 226 -2.24 7.56 -4.72
C LEU A 226 -1.44 6.40 -5.33
N CYS A 227 -1.14 5.37 -4.53
CA CYS A 227 -0.49 4.17 -5.02
C CYS A 227 -1.35 3.46 -6.07
N GLY A 228 -2.65 3.32 -5.85
CA GLY A 228 -3.59 2.75 -6.82
C GLY A 228 -3.59 3.49 -8.15
N PHE A 229 -3.58 4.83 -8.13
CA PHE A 229 -3.46 5.63 -9.34
C PHE A 229 -2.17 5.31 -10.13
N PHE A 230 -1.00 5.32 -9.46
CA PHE A 230 0.27 5.01 -10.13
C PHE A 230 0.38 3.55 -10.58
N TRP A 231 -0.22 2.63 -9.82
CA TRP A 231 -0.33 1.22 -10.11
C TRP A 231 -1.08 0.99 -11.42
N GLU A 232 -2.27 1.58 -11.57
CA GLU A 232 -3.05 1.52 -12.81
C GLU A 232 -2.33 2.24 -13.97
N MET A 233 -1.80 3.44 -13.74
CA MET A 233 -1.11 4.21 -14.77
C MET A 233 0.11 3.46 -15.33
N TRP A 234 0.97 2.89 -14.49
CA TRP A 234 2.17 2.18 -14.97
C TRP A 234 1.87 0.81 -15.56
N ASN A 235 0.76 0.17 -15.17
CA ASN A 235 0.31 -1.10 -15.75
C ASN A 235 -0.30 -0.94 -17.16
N PHE A 236 -0.79 0.26 -17.51
CA PHE A 236 -1.56 0.49 -18.73
C PHE A 236 -0.88 0.00 -20.01
N PHE A 237 0.40 0.36 -20.21
CA PHE A 237 1.21 -0.04 -21.37
C PHE A 237 2.26 -1.12 -21.04
N SER A 238 2.23 -1.73 -19.85
CA SER A 238 3.22 -2.76 -19.50
C SER A 238 2.89 -4.12 -20.11
N TYR A 239 3.91 -4.96 -20.31
CA TYR A 239 3.76 -6.36 -20.66
C TYR A 239 4.90 -7.22 -20.06
N PRO A 240 4.62 -8.13 -19.11
CA PRO A 240 3.31 -8.57 -18.64
C PRO A 240 2.53 -7.48 -17.88
N LYS A 241 1.20 -7.60 -17.89
CA LYS A 241 0.28 -6.73 -17.12
C LYS A 241 -0.74 -7.56 -16.39
N TRP A 242 -1.24 -7.07 -15.26
CA TRP A 242 -2.45 -7.66 -14.68
C TRP A 242 -3.68 -7.02 -15.31
N VAL A 243 -4.73 -7.80 -15.46
CA VAL A 243 -6.06 -7.34 -15.88
C VAL A 243 -7.05 -7.80 -14.83
N TYR A 244 -7.95 -6.91 -14.43
CA TYR A 244 -8.99 -7.27 -13.48
C TYR A 244 -10.11 -8.02 -14.17
N HIS A 245 -10.59 -9.08 -13.52
CA HIS A 245 -11.87 -9.67 -13.85
C HIS A 245 -12.84 -9.27 -12.75
N ILE A 246 -13.70 -8.30 -13.05
CA ILE A 246 -14.68 -7.77 -12.11
C ILE A 246 -16.07 -8.23 -12.56
N PRO A 247 -16.55 -9.39 -12.07
CA PRO A 247 -17.93 -9.80 -12.29
C PRO A 247 -18.88 -8.64 -12.01
N PHE A 248 -19.78 -8.36 -12.95
CA PHE A 248 -20.86 -7.37 -12.84
C PHE A 248 -20.47 -5.87 -12.90
N PHE A 249 -19.19 -5.51 -12.93
CA PHE A 249 -18.75 -4.10 -12.96
C PHE A 249 -17.75 -3.77 -14.07
N ASP A 250 -17.84 -4.48 -15.18
CA ASP A 250 -16.91 -4.36 -16.31
C ASP A 250 -17.08 -3.09 -17.19
N PHE A 251 -17.65 -2.02 -16.63
CA PHE A 251 -18.09 -0.83 -17.39
C PHE A 251 -17.39 0.48 -17.00
N LEU A 252 -16.63 0.50 -15.90
CA LEU A 252 -15.89 1.69 -15.43
C LEU A 252 -14.39 1.39 -15.38
N ARG A 253 -13.80 1.32 -16.56
CA ARG A 253 -12.36 1.15 -16.76
C ARG A 253 -11.73 2.55 -16.97
N VAL A 254 -11.02 3.06 -15.95
CA VAL A 254 -10.30 4.36 -16.05
C VAL A 254 -8.97 4.19 -16.79
N PHE A 255 -8.35 3.03 -16.63
CA PHE A 255 -7.04 2.67 -17.19
C PHE A 255 -7.08 1.29 -17.89
N GLU A 256 -8.14 0.98 -18.64
CA GLU A 256 -8.19 -0.19 -19.53
C GLU A 256 -8.94 0.13 -20.82
#